data_AF-A0AAD4LKD4-F1
#
_entry.id   AF-A0AAD4LKD4-F1
#
_cell.length_a   1.000
_cell.length_b   1.000
_cell.length_c   1.000
_cell.angle_alpha   90.00
_cell.angle_beta   90.00
_cell.angle_gamma   90.00
#
_symmetry.space_group_name_H-M   'P 1'
#
loop_
_entity.id
_entity.type
_entity.pdbx_description
1 polymer ?
#
loop_
_entity_poly.entity_id
_entity_poly.type
_entity_poly.pdbx_seq_one_letter_code
_entity_poly.pdbx_strand_id
1 'polypeptide(L)'
;MAAQQGTSSNATPTVLVPELLSFSPHFLLDDTINIANDGVGRAVDAMEDFLNRWAETRLEREPDWDADKELEQGLVSFQTLLEFHTDIAFDFFEAWSLRNIFAVPADLPLVAPHHAGLDFNQPPEKEAELLAEIDELWREIEKQKKLRLLLAKAKRTSGRHAKKAQVRLDRLAFLQPDQLRMLHALAADVGAFHASVSALPPLDPTNTQSLLPGPGKREWEIGRAGYISW
;
A
#
# COMPACT_ATOMS: atom_id res chain seq x y z
N MET A 1 42.03 -35.43 -51.07
CA MET A 1 41.63 -36.31 -49.94
C MET A 1 42.03 -35.60 -48.66
N ALA A 2 41.17 -35.19 -47.73
CA ALA A 2 39.72 -35.14 -47.62
C ALA A 2 39.47 -33.93 -46.69
N ALA A 3 38.64 -32.98 -47.10
CA ALA A 3 38.22 -31.89 -46.23
C ALA A 3 37.02 -32.38 -45.40
N GLN A 4 37.24 -32.56 -44.10
CA GLN A 4 36.17 -32.72 -43.12
C GLN A 4 35.34 -31.43 -43.10
N GLN A 5 34.14 -31.47 -43.69
CA GLN A 5 33.09 -30.50 -43.40
C GLN A 5 32.39 -30.97 -42.11
N GLY A 6 32.69 -30.28 -41.02
CA GLY A 6 31.90 -30.37 -39.80
C GLY A 6 30.54 -29.75 -40.06
N THR A 7 29.50 -30.58 -40.10
CA THR A 7 28.12 -30.14 -39.98
C THR A 7 27.92 -29.62 -38.56
N SER A 8 28.18 -28.34 -38.32
CA SER A 8 27.69 -27.64 -37.14
C SER A 8 26.16 -27.66 -37.23
N SER A 9 25.53 -28.46 -36.37
CA SER A 9 24.09 -28.38 -36.14
C SER A 9 23.79 -26.98 -35.59
N ASN A 10 23.47 -26.04 -36.47
CA ASN A 10 22.85 -24.77 -36.11
C ASN A 10 21.47 -25.11 -35.52
N ALA A 11 21.42 -25.40 -34.23
CA ALA A 11 20.18 -25.44 -33.48
C ALA A 11 19.91 -24.01 -33.02
N THR A 12 18.78 -23.42 -33.43
CA THR A 12 18.30 -22.18 -32.84
C THR A 12 18.19 -22.34 -31.32
N PRO A 13 18.55 -21.33 -30.53
CA PRO A 13 18.28 -21.36 -29.10
C PRO A 13 16.78 -21.57 -28.90
N THR A 14 16.41 -22.65 -28.22
CA THR A 14 15.01 -22.99 -27.87
C THR A 14 14.32 -21.92 -27.02
N VAL A 15 15.10 -20.93 -26.55
CA VAL A 15 14.68 -19.82 -25.69
C VAL A 15 14.13 -18.63 -26.49
N LEU A 16 14.49 -18.47 -27.77
CA LEU A 16 14.09 -17.29 -28.56
C LEU A 16 12.57 -17.19 -28.76
N VAL A 17 11.90 -18.32 -28.96
CA VAL A 17 10.47 -18.35 -29.22
C VAL A 17 9.67 -18.05 -27.94
N PRO A 18 9.95 -18.70 -26.80
CA PRO A 18 9.34 -18.32 -25.52
C PRO A 18 9.62 -16.86 -25.14
N GLU A 19 10.81 -16.36 -25.45
CA GLU A 19 11.17 -14.97 -25.21
C GLU A 19 10.34 -13.99 -26.06
N LEU A 20 10.20 -14.26 -27.36
CA LEU A 20 9.40 -13.40 -28.25
C LEU A 20 7.91 -13.41 -27.89
N LEU A 21 7.38 -14.59 -27.53
CA LEU A 21 5.97 -14.75 -27.17
C LEU A 21 5.69 -14.37 -25.72
N SER A 22 6.72 -14.22 -24.88
CA SER A 22 6.60 -14.08 -23.42
C SER A 22 5.95 -15.27 -22.69
N PHE A 23 5.67 -16.36 -23.41
CA PHE A 23 5.15 -17.62 -22.86
C PHE A 23 5.65 -18.80 -23.70
N SER A 24 5.67 -20.01 -23.11
CA SER A 24 6.03 -21.23 -23.85
C SER A 24 4.91 -21.64 -24.81
N PRO A 25 5.17 -21.87 -26.10
CA PRO A 25 4.17 -22.33 -27.07
C PRO A 25 3.42 -23.59 -26.64
N HIS A 26 4.06 -24.47 -25.85
CA HIS A 26 3.43 -25.68 -25.33
C HIS A 26 2.19 -25.37 -24.49
N PHE A 27 2.20 -24.30 -23.68
CA PHE A 27 1.01 -23.92 -22.89
C PHE A 27 -0.20 -23.54 -23.76
N LEU A 28 0.04 -22.86 -24.89
CA LEU A 28 -1.04 -22.54 -25.82
C LEU A 28 -1.62 -23.79 -26.48
N LEU A 29 -0.76 -24.77 -26.78
CA LEU A 29 -1.19 -26.04 -27.36
C LEU A 29 -1.98 -26.85 -26.32
N ASP A 30 -1.49 -26.96 -25.08
CA ASP A 30 -2.18 -27.60 -23.96
C ASP A 30 -3.58 -27.00 -23.75
N ASP A 31 -3.68 -25.68 -23.67
CA ASP A 31 -4.96 -24.97 -23.51
C ASP A 31 -5.90 -25.27 -24.69
N THR A 32 -5.38 -25.34 -25.91
CA THR A 32 -6.17 -25.67 -27.11
C THR A 32 -6.69 -27.10 -27.06
N ILE A 33 -5.86 -28.06 -26.65
CA ILE A 33 -6.23 -29.47 -26.49
C ILE A 33 -7.30 -29.62 -25.40
N ASN A 34 -7.14 -28.93 -24.28
CA ASN A 34 -8.12 -28.92 -23.20
C ASN A 34 -9.48 -28.41 -23.68
N ILE A 35 -9.51 -27.28 -24.41
CA ILE A 35 -10.75 -26.73 -24.98
C ILE A 35 -11.39 -27.69 -25.99
N ALA A 36 -10.58 -28.40 -26.77
CA ALA A 36 -11.08 -29.37 -27.74
C ALA A 36 -11.71 -30.59 -27.05
N ASN A 37 -11.07 -31.11 -26.00
CA ASN A 37 -11.60 -32.22 -25.20
C ASN A 37 -12.90 -31.82 -24.48
N ASP A 38 -12.96 -30.60 -23.92
CA ASP A 38 -14.20 -30.03 -23.39
C ASP A 38 -15.28 -29.87 -24.47
N GLY A 39 -14.87 -29.59 -25.71
CA GLY A 39 -15.75 -29.54 -26.87
C GLY A 39 -16.33 -30.91 -27.23
N VAL A 40 -15.51 -31.96 -27.20
CA VAL A 40 -15.92 -33.35 -27.41
C VAL A 40 -16.93 -33.79 -26.36
N GLY A 41 -16.65 -33.54 -25.07
CA GLY A 41 -17.58 -33.85 -23.98
C GLY A 41 -18.94 -33.20 -24.18
N ARG A 42 -18.96 -31.88 -24.45
CA ARG A 42 -20.21 -31.15 -24.73
C ARG A 42 -20.97 -31.67 -25.95
N ALA A 43 -20.27 -32.15 -26.98
CA ALA A 43 -20.90 -32.73 -28.16
C ALA A 43 -21.54 -34.10 -27.85
N VAL A 44 -20.90 -34.91 -27.01
CA VAL A 44 -21.46 -36.18 -26.52
C VAL A 44 -22.68 -35.92 -25.64
N ASP A 45 -22.61 -34.99 -24.69
CA ASP A 45 -23.76 -34.60 -23.84
C ASP A 45 -24.96 -34.13 -24.67
N ALA A 46 -24.70 -33.29 -25.68
CA ALA A 46 -25.76 -32.80 -26.57
C ALA A 46 -26.36 -33.93 -27.45
N MET A 47 -25.55 -34.91 -27.83
CA MET A 47 -26.01 -36.09 -28.57
C MET A 47 -26.85 -36.99 -27.67
N GLU A 48 -26.45 -37.20 -26.41
CA GLU A 48 -27.22 -37.94 -25.41
C GLU A 48 -28.61 -37.32 -25.22
N ASP A 49 -28.68 -36.00 -24.98
CA ASP A 49 -29.94 -35.26 -24.85
C ASP A 49 -30.85 -35.44 -26.09
N PHE A 50 -30.27 -35.41 -27.29
CA PHE A 50 -31.01 -35.58 -28.52
C PHE A 50 -31.52 -37.02 -28.68
N LEU A 51 -30.67 -38.01 -28.42
CA LEU A 51 -30.99 -39.43 -28.55
C LEU A 51 -32.04 -39.84 -27.52
N ASN A 52 -32.00 -39.33 -26.30
CA ASN A 52 -33.02 -39.58 -25.26
C ASN A 52 -34.40 -39.09 -25.71
N ARG A 53 -34.51 -37.87 -26.24
CA ARG A 53 -35.78 -37.34 -26.79
C ARG A 53 -36.29 -38.18 -27.97
N TRP A 54 -35.37 -38.64 -28.82
CA TRP A 54 -35.71 -39.51 -29.93
C TRP A 54 -36.19 -40.88 -29.47
N ALA A 55 -35.55 -41.46 -28.45
CA ALA A 55 -35.90 -42.74 -27.87
C ALA A 55 -37.30 -42.70 -27.21
N GLU A 56 -37.61 -41.65 -26.44
CA GLU A 56 -38.95 -41.43 -25.85
C GLU A 56 -40.05 -41.45 -26.92
N THR A 57 -39.85 -40.72 -28.02
CA THR A 57 -40.80 -40.66 -29.15
C THR A 57 -40.99 -42.02 -29.82
N ARG A 58 -39.95 -42.86 -29.80
CA ARG A 58 -39.96 -44.18 -30.42
C ARG A 58 -40.63 -45.22 -29.51
N LEU A 59 -40.42 -45.13 -28.20
CA LEU A 59 -41.04 -46.00 -27.21
C LEU A 59 -42.57 -45.89 -27.23
N GLU A 60 -43.12 -44.70 -27.53
CA GLU A 60 -44.56 -44.50 -27.77
C GLU A 60 -45.11 -45.34 -28.93
N ARG A 61 -44.26 -45.71 -29.90
CA ARG A 61 -44.65 -46.49 -31.10
C ARG A 61 -44.31 -47.97 -30.97
N GLU A 62 -43.20 -48.30 -30.32
CA GLU A 62 -42.67 -49.65 -30.16
C GLU A 62 -42.25 -49.88 -28.68
N PRO A 63 -43.18 -50.31 -27.81
CA PRO A 63 -42.94 -50.39 -26.35
C PRO A 63 -42.03 -51.54 -25.90
N ASP A 64 -41.76 -52.52 -26.77
CA ASP A 64 -40.92 -53.70 -26.46
C ASP A 64 -39.42 -53.49 -26.79
N TRP A 65 -39.01 -52.29 -27.21
CA TRP A 65 -37.63 -52.00 -27.57
C TRP A 65 -36.80 -51.59 -26.33
N ASP A 66 -35.69 -52.28 -26.08
CA ASP A 66 -34.72 -51.99 -25.01
C ASP A 66 -33.80 -50.82 -25.43
N ALA A 67 -34.39 -49.63 -25.51
CA ALA A 67 -33.77 -48.41 -26.01
C ALA A 67 -32.54 -47.98 -25.21
N ASP A 68 -32.64 -48.05 -23.89
CA ASP A 68 -31.65 -47.47 -22.97
C ASP A 68 -30.29 -48.15 -23.13
N LYS A 69 -30.29 -49.49 -23.16
CA LYS A 69 -29.05 -50.26 -23.23
C LYS A 69 -28.33 -50.09 -24.57
N GLU A 70 -29.06 -50.08 -25.67
CA GLU A 70 -28.49 -49.91 -27.01
C GLU A 70 -27.92 -48.49 -27.20
N LEU A 71 -28.63 -47.49 -26.67
CA LEU A 71 -28.25 -46.09 -26.75
C LEU A 71 -27.04 -45.78 -25.87
N GLU A 72 -27.01 -46.26 -24.62
CA GLU A 72 -25.84 -46.12 -23.74
C GLU A 72 -24.60 -46.79 -24.36
N GLN A 73 -24.74 -48.02 -24.87
CA GLN A 73 -23.62 -48.72 -25.50
C GLN A 73 -23.13 -47.99 -26.77
N GLY A 74 -24.05 -47.50 -27.59
CA GLY A 74 -23.75 -46.72 -28.79
C GLY A 74 -23.03 -45.41 -28.44
N LEU A 75 -23.54 -44.67 -27.45
CA LEU A 75 -22.99 -43.40 -26.99
C LEU A 75 -21.57 -43.57 -26.45
N VAL A 76 -21.34 -44.58 -25.60
CA VAL A 76 -19.99 -44.89 -25.06
C VAL A 76 -19.03 -45.23 -26.20
N SER A 77 -19.46 -46.04 -27.18
CA SER A 77 -18.62 -46.39 -28.33
C SER A 77 -18.29 -45.17 -29.20
N PHE A 78 -19.25 -44.26 -29.38
CA PHE A 78 -19.07 -43.01 -30.11
C PHE A 78 -18.12 -42.06 -29.38
N GLN A 79 -18.30 -41.91 -28.06
CA GLN A 79 -17.42 -41.11 -27.22
C GLN A 79 -15.98 -41.61 -27.31
N THR A 80 -15.75 -42.91 -27.10
CA THR A 80 -14.39 -43.49 -27.18
C THR A 80 -13.77 -43.29 -28.57
N LEU A 81 -14.56 -43.43 -29.64
CA LEU A 81 -14.09 -43.21 -31.00
C LEU A 81 -13.70 -41.74 -31.22
N LEU A 82 -14.52 -40.81 -30.74
CA LEU A 82 -14.29 -39.38 -30.90
C LEU A 82 -13.08 -38.91 -30.09
N GLU A 83 -12.95 -39.37 -28.84
CA GLU A 83 -11.79 -39.13 -27.98
C GLU A 83 -10.50 -39.63 -28.65
N PHE A 84 -10.49 -40.88 -29.13
CA PHE A 84 -9.32 -41.47 -29.79
C PHE A 84 -8.86 -40.69 -31.04
N HIS A 85 -9.80 -40.30 -31.89
CA HIS A 85 -9.46 -39.53 -33.09
C HIS A 85 -9.06 -38.09 -32.79
N THR A 86 -9.66 -37.50 -31.75
CA THR A 86 -9.32 -36.16 -31.29
C THR A 86 -7.90 -36.15 -30.73
N ASP A 87 -7.55 -37.09 -29.86
CA ASP A 87 -6.22 -37.26 -29.27
C ASP A 87 -5.13 -37.36 -30.37
N ILE A 88 -5.31 -38.27 -31.33
CA ILE A 88 -4.36 -38.44 -32.45
C ILE A 88 -4.23 -37.17 -33.29
N ALA A 89 -5.36 -36.52 -33.62
CA ALA A 89 -5.34 -35.32 -34.45
C ALA A 89 -4.60 -34.17 -33.73
N PHE A 90 -4.81 -34.04 -32.43
CA PHE A 90 -4.18 -33.01 -31.63
C PHE A 90 -2.71 -33.29 -31.32
N ASP A 91 -2.30 -34.54 -31.15
CA ASP A 91 -0.88 -34.94 -31.09
C ASP A 91 -0.14 -34.54 -32.37
N PHE A 92 -0.72 -34.83 -33.54
CA PHE A 92 -0.14 -34.42 -34.81
C PHE A 92 -0.11 -32.90 -34.98
N PHE A 93 -1.17 -32.22 -34.55
CA PHE A 93 -1.24 -30.77 -34.56
C PHE A 93 -0.17 -30.14 -33.66
N GLU A 94 0.04 -30.69 -32.46
CA GLU A 94 1.06 -30.22 -31.52
C GLU A 94 2.45 -30.36 -32.13
N ALA A 95 2.79 -31.57 -32.59
CA ALA A 95 4.07 -31.86 -33.21
C ALA A 95 4.32 -31.02 -34.48
N TRP A 96 3.29 -30.84 -35.31
CA TRP A 96 3.39 -30.01 -36.51
C TRP A 96 3.56 -28.53 -36.18
N SER A 97 2.84 -28.02 -35.17
CA SER A 97 2.91 -26.62 -34.75
C SER A 97 4.28 -26.27 -34.19
N LEU A 98 4.85 -27.13 -33.34
CA LEU A 98 6.19 -26.93 -32.78
C LEU A 98 7.29 -27.00 -33.85
N ARG A 99 7.09 -27.80 -34.90
CA ARG A 99 8.06 -27.97 -35.98
C ARG A 99 7.95 -26.92 -37.10
N ASN A 100 6.81 -26.26 -37.27
CA ASN A 100 6.58 -25.34 -38.41
C ASN A 100 6.20 -23.92 -37.98
N ILE A 101 5.24 -23.76 -37.08
CA ILE A 101 4.75 -22.43 -36.66
C ILE A 101 5.72 -21.82 -35.65
N PHE A 102 6.08 -22.59 -34.64
CA PHE A 102 6.96 -22.15 -33.55
C PHE A 102 8.42 -22.53 -33.78
N ALA A 103 8.77 -22.95 -35.00
CA ALA A 103 10.14 -23.23 -35.37
C ALA A 103 10.77 -22.01 -36.07
N VAL A 104 11.86 -21.52 -35.51
CA VAL A 104 12.69 -20.50 -36.15
C VAL A 104 13.85 -21.20 -36.85
N PRO A 105 14.10 -20.96 -38.15
CA PRO A 105 15.24 -21.53 -38.83
C PRO A 105 16.54 -20.93 -38.29
N ALA A 106 17.56 -21.76 -38.11
CA ALA A 106 18.80 -21.35 -37.44
C ALA A 106 19.70 -20.43 -38.26
N ASP A 107 19.42 -20.32 -39.55
CA ASP A 107 20.14 -19.42 -40.45
C ASP A 107 19.50 -18.03 -40.52
N LEU A 108 18.39 -17.79 -39.80
CA LEU A 108 17.73 -16.49 -39.77
C LEU A 108 18.22 -15.67 -38.56
N PRO A 109 18.88 -14.51 -38.78
CA PRO A 109 19.29 -13.62 -37.70
C PRO A 109 18.08 -12.87 -37.15
N LEU A 110 17.32 -13.52 -36.27
CA LEU A 110 16.18 -12.92 -35.61
C LEU A 110 16.65 -12.10 -34.41
N VAL A 111 16.45 -10.78 -34.48
CA VAL A 111 16.73 -9.87 -33.35
C VAL A 111 15.39 -9.52 -32.72
N ALA A 112 15.18 -9.96 -31.48
CA ALA A 112 13.99 -9.60 -30.73
C ALA A 112 13.96 -8.09 -30.49
N PRO A 113 12.78 -7.44 -30.40
CA PRO A 113 12.68 -6.00 -30.22
C PRO A 113 13.44 -5.47 -29.00
N HIS A 114 13.46 -6.23 -27.90
CA HIS A 114 14.19 -5.89 -26.68
C HIS A 114 15.70 -6.19 -26.76
N HIS A 115 16.15 -6.90 -27.80
CA HIS A 115 17.56 -7.03 -28.12
C HIS A 115 18.11 -5.83 -28.90
N ALA A 116 17.24 -4.94 -29.38
CA ALA A 116 17.65 -3.73 -30.07
C ALA A 116 18.41 -2.79 -29.11
N GLY A 117 19.69 -2.57 -29.37
CA GLY A 117 20.54 -1.70 -28.55
C GLY A 117 21.27 -2.39 -27.39
N LEU A 118 21.17 -3.73 -27.28
CA LEU A 118 22.05 -4.48 -26.39
C LEU A 118 23.47 -4.47 -26.97
N ASP A 119 24.40 -3.88 -26.23
CA ASP A 119 25.83 -3.97 -26.52
C ASP A 119 26.45 -5.06 -25.64
N PHE A 120 26.75 -6.21 -26.24
CA PHE A 120 27.37 -7.34 -25.56
C PHE A 120 28.89 -7.16 -25.37
N ASN A 121 29.49 -6.04 -25.83
CA ASN A 121 30.91 -5.76 -25.67
C ASN A 121 31.24 -4.94 -24.41
N GLN A 122 30.28 -4.77 -23.50
CA GLN A 122 30.54 -4.05 -22.26
C GLN A 122 31.45 -4.85 -21.32
N PRO A 123 32.46 -4.22 -20.71
CA PRO A 123 33.33 -4.91 -19.77
C PRO A 123 32.56 -5.28 -18.49
N PRO A 124 32.88 -6.41 -17.84
CA PRO A 124 32.21 -6.85 -16.61
C PRO A 124 32.36 -5.86 -15.45
N GLU A 125 33.40 -5.02 -15.48
CA GLU A 125 33.61 -3.94 -14.51
C GLU A 125 32.46 -2.92 -14.53
N LYS A 126 31.92 -2.61 -15.73
CA LYS A 126 30.82 -1.66 -15.88
C LYS A 126 29.50 -2.21 -15.31
N GLU A 127 29.27 -3.51 -15.41
CA GLU A 127 28.12 -4.16 -14.76
C GLU A 127 28.22 -4.04 -13.24
N ALA A 128 29.40 -4.30 -12.67
CA ALA A 128 29.65 -4.16 -11.24
C ALA A 128 29.47 -2.71 -10.75
N GLU A 129 29.94 -1.73 -11.53
CA GLU A 129 29.70 -0.30 -11.26
C GLU A 129 28.21 0.06 -11.25
N LEU A 130 27.45 -0.39 -12.26
CA LEU A 130 26.01 -0.14 -12.36
C LEU A 130 25.24 -0.81 -11.21
N LEU A 131 25.61 -2.03 -10.83
CA LEU A 131 25.01 -2.71 -9.67
C LEU A 131 25.30 -1.96 -8.36
N ALA A 132 26.53 -1.46 -8.19
CA ALA A 132 26.89 -0.63 -7.04
C ALA A 132 26.12 0.71 -7.03
N GLU A 133 25.90 1.31 -8.20
CA GLU A 133 25.06 2.51 -8.35
C GLU A 133 23.61 2.22 -7.95
N ILE A 134 23.04 1.11 -8.43
CA ILE A 134 21.68 0.67 -8.06
C ILE A 134 21.57 0.51 -6.54
N ASP A 135 22.55 -0.12 -5.89
CA ASP A 135 22.57 -0.29 -4.44
C ASP A 135 22.64 1.04 -3.68
N GLU A 136 23.43 2.00 -4.16
CA GLU A 136 23.48 3.33 -3.53
C GLU A 136 22.17 4.09 -3.74
N LEU A 137 21.53 3.98 -4.91
CA LEU A 137 20.21 4.55 -5.15
C LEU A 137 19.16 3.93 -4.22
N TRP A 138 19.19 2.61 -3.99
CA TRP A 138 18.32 1.96 -3.02
C TRP A 138 18.54 2.49 -1.61
N ARG A 139 19.80 2.67 -1.20
CA ARG A 139 20.13 3.28 0.11
C ARG A 139 19.62 4.71 0.21
N GLU A 140 19.75 5.50 -0.85
CA GLU A 140 19.26 6.87 -0.89
C GLU A 140 17.74 6.93 -0.78
N ILE A 141 17.02 6.06 -1.50
CA ILE A 141 15.57 5.90 -1.37
C ILE A 141 15.19 5.58 0.08
N GLU A 142 15.92 4.69 0.75
CA GLU A 142 15.64 4.32 2.13
C GLU A 142 15.92 5.49 3.11
N LYS A 143 16.99 6.26 2.90
CA LYS A 143 17.27 7.49 3.66
C LYS A 143 16.15 8.51 3.48
N GLN A 144 15.68 8.72 2.24
CA GLN A 144 14.59 9.64 1.91
C GLN A 144 13.26 9.20 2.55
N LYS A 145 12.94 7.90 2.53
CA LYS A 145 11.76 7.35 3.21
C LYS A 145 11.80 7.64 4.72
N LYS A 146 12.94 7.41 5.38
CA LYS A 146 13.13 7.70 6.81
C LYS A 146 13.00 9.19 7.12
N LEU A 147 13.63 10.05 6.31
CA LEU A 147 13.52 11.50 6.45
C LEU A 147 12.07 11.97 6.33
N ARG A 148 11.33 11.47 5.34
CA ARG A 148 9.91 11.79 5.15
C ARG A 148 9.06 11.41 6.37
N LEU A 149 9.33 10.25 6.98
CA LEU A 149 8.65 9.82 8.21
C LEU A 149 8.94 10.79 9.37
N LEU A 150 10.21 11.16 9.58
CA LEU A 150 10.62 12.09 10.62
C LEU A 150 10.00 13.48 10.43
N LEU A 151 10.00 14.00 9.20
CA LEU A 151 9.37 15.27 8.86
C LEU A 151 7.87 15.22 9.14
N ALA A 152 7.18 14.15 8.72
CA ALA A 152 5.76 13.98 9.01
C ALA A 152 5.47 13.99 10.52
N LYS A 153 6.32 13.33 11.33
CA LYS A 153 6.23 13.35 12.80
C LYS A 153 6.48 14.76 13.36
N ALA A 154 7.53 15.45 12.90
CA ALA A 154 7.88 16.80 13.34
C ALA A 154 6.79 17.82 12.98
N LYS A 155 6.17 17.70 11.80
CA LYS A 155 5.03 18.53 11.39
C LYS A 155 3.84 18.34 12.33
N ARG A 156 3.54 17.10 12.72
CA ARG A 156 2.45 16.79 13.67
C ARG A 156 2.74 17.34 15.06
N THR A 157 3.96 17.18 15.57
CA THR A 157 4.34 17.73 16.90
C THR A 157 4.30 19.25 16.88
N SER A 158 4.88 19.89 15.86
CA SER A 158 4.82 21.34 15.65
C SER A 158 3.38 21.85 15.60
N GLY A 159 2.49 21.22 14.83
CA GLY A 159 1.07 21.57 14.80
C GLY A 159 0.38 21.46 16.16
N ARG A 160 0.73 20.46 16.98
CA ARG A 160 0.23 20.35 18.36
C ARG A 160 0.76 21.47 19.26
N HIS A 161 2.03 21.83 19.14
CA HIS A 161 2.63 22.95 19.88
C HIS A 161 1.99 24.28 19.50
N ALA A 162 1.82 24.53 18.20
CA ALA A 162 1.14 25.72 17.69
C ALA A 162 -0.29 25.82 18.23
N LYS A 163 -1.08 24.74 18.18
CA LYS A 163 -2.45 24.72 18.72
C LYS A 163 -2.47 24.97 20.24
N LYS A 164 -1.55 24.37 21.00
CA LYS A 164 -1.42 24.63 22.44
C LYS A 164 -1.05 26.08 22.74
N ALA A 165 -0.12 26.65 21.98
CA ALA A 165 0.27 28.05 22.10
C ALA A 165 -0.91 28.98 21.79
N GLN A 166 -1.68 28.68 20.74
CA GLN A 166 -2.89 29.43 20.39
C GLN A 166 -3.92 29.39 21.51
N VAL A 167 -4.24 28.20 22.04
CA VAL A 167 -5.19 28.08 23.16
C VAL A 167 -4.72 28.86 24.40
N ARG A 168 -3.40 28.89 24.67
CA ARG A 168 -2.85 29.71 25.76
C ARG A 168 -3.00 31.20 25.47
N LEU A 169 -2.75 31.63 24.24
CA LEU A 169 -2.95 33.01 23.82
C LEU A 169 -4.42 33.40 23.98
N ASP A 170 -5.35 32.60 23.46
CA ASP A 170 -6.79 32.85 23.59
C ASP A 170 -7.24 32.93 25.06
N ARG A 171 -6.68 32.06 25.92
CA ARG A 171 -6.91 32.12 27.38
C ARG A 171 -6.35 33.38 28.02
N LEU A 172 -5.27 33.95 27.49
CA LEU A 172 -4.69 35.20 28.00
C LEU A 172 -5.25 36.42 27.27
N ALA A 173 -6.05 36.25 26.22
CA ALA A 173 -6.59 37.35 25.42
C ALA A 173 -7.53 38.27 26.22
N PHE A 174 -8.11 37.79 27.33
CA PHE A 174 -8.91 38.63 28.23
C PHE A 174 -8.04 39.63 29.03
N LEU A 175 -6.74 39.36 29.22
CA LEU A 175 -5.82 40.27 29.88
C LEU A 175 -5.52 41.42 28.92
N GLN A 176 -6.40 42.43 28.93
CA GLN A 176 -6.19 43.62 28.13
C GLN A 176 -4.92 44.36 28.60
N PRO A 177 -4.19 45.03 27.69
CA PRO A 177 -2.97 45.76 28.04
C PRO A 177 -3.15 46.75 29.19
N ASP A 178 -4.34 47.33 29.33
CA ASP A 178 -4.65 48.31 30.36
C ASP A 178 -4.82 47.69 31.75
N GLN A 179 -5.35 46.47 31.85
CA GLN A 179 -5.42 45.73 33.12
C GLN A 179 -4.02 45.36 33.62
N LEU A 180 -3.11 45.00 32.72
CA LEU A 180 -1.72 44.72 33.05
C LEU A 180 -0.96 45.96 33.50
N ARG A 181 -1.23 47.13 32.89
CA ARG A 181 -0.67 48.42 33.35
C ARG A 181 -1.15 48.79 34.74
N MET A 182 -2.45 48.62 35.04
CA MET A 182 -2.99 48.86 36.38
C MET A 182 -2.40 47.92 37.43
N LEU A 183 -2.29 46.62 37.13
CA LEU A 183 -1.66 45.64 38.03
C LEU A 183 -0.18 45.96 38.28
N HIS A 184 0.54 46.42 37.26
CA HIS A 184 1.93 46.82 37.41
C HIS A 184 2.08 48.06 38.31
N ALA A 185 1.22 49.07 38.14
CA ALA A 185 1.19 50.24 39.01
C ALA A 185 0.85 49.87 40.46
N LEU A 186 -0.17 49.03 40.67
CA LEU A 186 -0.57 48.54 41.98
C LEU A 186 0.56 47.77 42.68
N ALA A 187 1.33 46.97 41.95
CA ALA A 187 2.47 46.25 42.51
C ALA A 187 3.56 47.21 43.04
N ALA A 188 3.80 48.32 42.34
CA ALA A 188 4.71 49.37 42.80
C ALA A 188 4.18 50.06 44.06
N ASP A 189 2.88 50.36 44.10
CA ASP A 189 2.22 51.00 45.24
C ASP A 189 2.20 50.09 46.49
N VAL A 190 1.96 48.79 46.32
CA VAL A 190 2.02 47.81 47.41
C VAL A 190 3.45 47.64 47.93
N GLY A 191 4.45 47.67 47.05
CA GLY A 191 5.86 47.67 47.44
C GLY A 191 6.24 48.90 48.27
N ALA A 192 5.80 50.08 47.83
CA ALA A 192 5.99 51.33 48.57
C ALA A 192 5.27 51.31 49.92
N PHE A 193 4.01 50.84 49.96
CA PHE A 193 3.25 50.68 51.20
C PHE A 193 3.92 49.70 52.16
N HIS A 194 4.36 48.54 51.69
CA HIS A 194 5.09 47.57 52.49
C HIS A 194 6.38 48.18 53.05
N ALA A 195 7.15 48.89 52.21
CA ALA A 195 8.36 49.59 52.66
C ALA A 195 8.03 50.61 53.76
N SER A 196 6.99 51.43 53.57
CA SER A 196 6.53 52.39 54.59
C SER A 196 6.06 51.73 55.88
N VAL A 197 5.29 50.64 55.81
CA VAL A 197 4.83 49.88 56.99
C VAL A 197 6.00 49.20 57.71
N SER A 198 6.94 48.63 56.96
CA SER A 198 8.13 47.99 57.52
C SER A 198 9.16 48.99 58.10
N ALA A 199 9.08 50.26 57.68
CA ALA A 199 9.88 51.37 58.22
C ALA A 199 9.22 52.04 59.43
N LEU A 200 7.99 51.64 59.82
CA LEU A 200 7.40 52.11 61.06
C LEU A 200 8.19 51.52 62.25
N PRO A 201 8.50 52.33 63.28
CA PRO A 201 9.16 51.84 64.48
C PRO A 201 8.36 50.69 65.11
N PRO A 202 9.02 49.69 65.72
CA PRO A 202 8.31 48.70 66.52
C PRO A 202 7.48 49.43 67.58
N LEU A 203 6.22 49.05 67.73
CA LEU A 203 5.33 49.62 68.75
C LEU A 203 5.94 49.32 70.13
N ASP A 204 6.55 50.33 70.74
CA ASP A 204 7.12 50.27 72.08
C ASP A 204 5.96 50.43 73.09
N PRO A 205 5.56 49.38 73.83
CA PRO A 205 4.33 49.41 74.65
C PRO A 205 4.42 50.35 75.87
N THR A 206 5.54 51.04 76.06
CA THR A 206 5.83 51.92 77.20
C THR A 206 5.65 53.42 76.91
N ASN A 207 5.39 53.82 75.66
CA ASN A 207 5.17 55.23 75.29
C ASN A 207 3.72 55.57 74.94
N THR A 208 2.74 54.89 75.54
CA THR A 208 1.38 55.40 75.67
C THR A 208 1.31 56.36 76.86
N GLN A 209 1.85 57.57 76.70
CA GLN A 209 1.47 58.67 77.59
C GLN A 209 0.01 59.01 77.31
N SER A 210 -0.84 58.72 78.28
CA SER A 210 -2.21 59.19 78.40
C SER A 210 -2.25 60.72 78.30
N LEU A 211 -2.50 61.24 77.11
CA LEU A 211 -2.86 62.65 76.91
C LEU A 211 -4.20 62.89 77.59
N LEU A 212 -4.17 63.59 78.73
CA LEU A 212 -5.34 64.12 79.40
C LEU A 212 -6.17 64.98 78.42
N PRO A 213 -7.51 64.90 78.45
CA PRO A 213 -8.37 65.58 77.49
C PRO A 213 -8.28 67.10 77.65
N GLY A 214 -7.84 67.78 76.60
CA GLY A 214 -8.09 69.21 76.44
C GLY A 214 -9.59 69.45 76.17
N PRO A 215 -10.20 70.51 76.71
CA PRO A 215 -11.64 70.73 76.58
C PRO A 215 -12.00 70.93 75.10
N GLY A 216 -12.74 69.97 74.52
CA GLY A 216 -13.35 70.08 73.19
C GLY A 216 -12.99 68.99 72.16
N LYS A 217 -12.07 68.06 72.45
CA LYS A 217 -11.76 66.93 71.54
C LYS A 217 -12.60 65.69 71.85
N ARG A 218 -13.11 65.01 70.81
CA ARG A 218 -13.97 63.82 70.91
C ARG A 218 -13.13 62.56 71.13
N GLU A 219 -13.63 61.63 71.93
CA GLU A 219 -12.86 60.48 72.45
C GLU A 219 -12.31 59.55 71.37
N TRP A 220 -13.02 59.36 70.25
CA TRP A 220 -12.58 58.50 69.13
C TRP A 220 -11.38 59.04 68.34
N GLU A 221 -11.04 60.33 68.50
CA GLU A 221 -9.92 60.97 67.80
C GLU A 221 -8.56 60.80 68.52
N ILE A 222 -8.56 60.22 69.73
CA ILE A 222 -7.36 60.16 70.61
C ILE A 222 -6.66 58.78 70.52
N GLY A 223 -7.03 57.96 69.54
CA GLY A 223 -6.38 56.71 69.20
C GLY A 223 -7.24 55.46 69.44
N ARG A 224 -6.63 54.29 69.23
CA ARG A 224 -7.31 52.99 69.13
C ARG A 224 -8.27 52.69 70.29
N ALA A 225 -7.92 53.06 71.52
CA ALA A 225 -8.78 52.85 72.68
C ALA A 225 -10.09 53.65 72.60
N GLY A 226 -10.02 54.90 72.14
CA GLY A 226 -11.19 55.75 71.96
C GLY A 226 -12.07 55.35 70.77
N TYR A 227 -11.49 54.78 69.71
CA TYR A 227 -12.25 54.25 68.58
C TYR A 227 -12.95 52.92 68.90
N ILE A 228 -12.41 52.14 69.86
CA ILE A 228 -13.01 50.88 70.30
C ILE A 228 -14.14 51.11 71.33
N SER A 229 -14.11 52.23 72.06
CA SER A 229 -15.16 52.60 73.02
C SER A 229 -16.37 53.31 72.41
N TRP A 230 -16.30 53.71 71.14
CA TRP A 230 -17.42 54.23 70.36
C TRP A 230 -18.07 53.10 69.56
#